data_AF-A0A6L5XZN8-F1
#
_entry.id   AF-A0A6L5XZN8-F1
#
_cell.length_a   1.000
_cell.length_b   1.000
_cell.length_c   1.000
_cell.angle_alpha   90.00
_cell.angle_beta   90.00
_cell.angle_gamma   90.00
#
_symmetry.space_group_name_H-M   'P 1'
#
loop_
_entity.id
_entity.type
_entity.pdbx_description
1 polymer ?
#
loop_
_entity_poly.entity_id
_entity_poly.type
_entity_poly.pdbx_seq_one_letter_code
_entity_poly.pdbx_strand_id
1 'polypeptide(L)'
;MSQSFGHVVAVLTASIVFFIIPVYILAEKQDLYIQSYVLEETAEFSEMVKNNGYLSKGMYERFLKNLQVTNQIYSIHMTHKHKVFYPVYDLNGVFTEQVRTDYINFYEQEILDNIYEKNGEYQFCQGDYFSVEVQNVSETWAERFQKVIFGRNAVNTIHITYGGLIRDENE
;
A
#
# COMPACT_ATOMS: atom_id res chain seq x y z
N MET A 1 41.61 32.21 -28.73
CA MET A 1 40.18 32.45 -28.43
C MET A 1 39.37 31.17 -28.31
N SER A 2 39.56 30.15 -29.17
CA SER A 2 38.85 28.85 -29.06
C SER A 2 39.14 28.06 -27.77
N GLN A 3 40.41 28.03 -27.32
CA GLN A 3 40.77 27.29 -26.10
C GLN A 3 40.14 27.85 -24.82
N SER A 4 40.17 29.17 -24.62
CA SER A 4 39.60 29.81 -23.43
C SER A 4 38.07 29.63 -23.37
N PHE A 5 37.39 29.71 -24.51
CA PHE A 5 35.96 29.45 -24.59
C PHE A 5 35.62 27.99 -24.24
N GLY A 6 36.38 27.03 -24.76
CA GLY A 6 36.20 25.61 -24.42
C GLY A 6 36.41 25.31 -22.94
N HIS A 7 37.37 25.96 -22.28
CA HIS A 7 37.58 25.81 -20.83
C HIS A 7 36.41 26.38 -20.02
N VAL A 8 35.89 27.55 -20.40
CA VAL A 8 34.72 28.13 -19.73
C VAL A 8 33.49 27.23 -19.86
N VAL A 9 33.23 26.68 -21.06
CA VAL A 9 32.14 25.73 -21.29
C VAL A 9 32.33 24.42 -20.50
N ALA A 10 33.56 23.91 -20.43
CA ALA A 10 33.88 22.70 -19.68
C ALA A 10 33.65 22.88 -18.17
N VAL A 11 34.08 24.01 -17.61
CA VAL A 11 33.87 24.33 -16.19
C VAL A 11 32.38 24.47 -15.89
N LEU A 12 31.62 25.19 -16.73
CA LEU A 12 30.17 25.32 -16.56
C LEU A 12 29.46 23.96 -16.63
N THR A 13 29.82 23.11 -17.59
CA THR A 13 29.27 21.76 -17.71
C THR A 13 29.59 20.92 -16.48
N ALA A 14 30.84 20.95 -16.01
CA ALA A 14 31.25 20.21 -14.82
C ALA A 14 30.48 20.70 -13.58
N SER A 15 30.30 22.00 -13.41
CA SER A 15 29.50 22.56 -12.32
C SER A 15 28.06 22.04 -12.35
N ILE A 16 27.42 21.97 -13.52
CA ILE A 16 26.07 21.41 -13.66
C ILE A 16 26.02 19.95 -13.20
N VAL A 17 26.97 19.12 -13.65
CA VAL A 17 27.04 17.69 -13.25
C VAL A 17 27.21 17.54 -11.73
N PHE A 18 28.02 18.40 -11.11
CA PHE A 18 28.19 18.42 -9.65
C PHE A 18 26.89 18.74 -8.89
N PHE A 19 25.93 19.44 -9.50
CA PHE A 19 24.61 19.68 -8.89
C PHE A 19 23.60 18.56 -9.17
N ILE A 20 23.69 17.86 -10.30
CA ILE A 20 22.76 16.78 -10.68
C ILE A 20 22.81 15.63 -9.66
N ILE A 21 24.01 15.20 -9.27
CA ILE A 21 24.20 14.07 -8.34
C ILE A 21 23.57 14.32 -6.95
N PRO A 22 23.85 15.43 -6.23
CA PRO A 22 23.23 15.66 -4.93
C PRO A 22 21.72 15.85 -5.02
N VAL A 23 21.20 16.47 -6.09
CA VAL A 23 19.74 16.58 -6.32
C VAL A 23 19.11 15.20 -6.48
N TYR A 24 19.77 14.30 -7.22
CA TYR A 24 19.31 12.93 -7.38
C TYR A 24 19.26 12.15 -6.05
N ILE A 25 20.32 12.24 -5.24
CA ILE A 25 20.36 11.59 -3.92
C ILE A 25 19.26 12.12 -2.99
N LEU A 26 18.97 13.43 -3.05
CA LEU A 26 17.86 14.02 -2.29
C LEU A 26 16.49 13.49 -2.77
N ALA A 27 16.31 13.30 -4.07
CA ALA A 27 15.09 12.71 -4.62
C ALA A 27 14.91 11.24 -4.17
N GLU A 28 15.98 10.42 -4.21
CA GLU A 28 15.92 9.04 -3.71
C GLU A 28 15.59 8.99 -2.22
N LYS A 29 16.20 9.88 -1.41
CA LYS A 29 15.88 9.97 0.03
C LYS A 29 14.43 10.35 0.26
N GLN A 30 13.90 11.30 -0.51
CA GLN A 30 12.50 11.69 -0.42
C GLN A 30 11.58 10.49 -0.69
N ASP A 31 11.88 9.68 -1.70
CA ASP A 31 11.09 8.50 -2.02
C ASP A 31 11.14 7.44 -0.91
N LEU A 32 12.32 7.23 -0.29
CA LEU A 32 12.45 6.33 0.87
C LEU A 32 11.65 6.80 2.09
N TYR A 33 11.62 8.11 2.35
CA TYR A 33 10.79 8.69 3.41
C TYR A 33 9.30 8.46 3.14
N ILE A 34 8.86 8.68 1.90
CA ILE A 34 7.47 8.44 1.50
C ILE A 34 7.12 6.96 1.67
N GLN A 35 7.97 6.03 1.22
CA GLN A 35 7.73 4.60 1.37
C GLN A 35 7.61 4.18 2.84
N SER A 36 8.50 4.69 3.70
CA SER A 36 8.46 4.41 5.14
C SER A 36 7.18 4.96 5.80
N TYR A 37 6.78 6.18 5.42
CA TYR A 37 5.56 6.81 5.92
C TYR A 37 4.31 6.04 5.49
N VAL A 38 4.18 5.67 4.21
CA VAL A 38 3.05 4.88 3.72
C VAL A 38 3.00 3.51 4.40
N LEU A 39 4.16 2.90 4.69
CA LEU A 39 4.24 1.63 5.40
C LEU A 39 3.68 1.76 6.82
N GLU A 40 4.11 2.79 7.55
CA GLU A 40 3.63 3.09 8.90
C GLU A 40 2.12 3.33 8.92
N GLU A 41 1.61 4.21 8.07
CA GLU A 41 0.18 4.52 7.97
C GLU A 41 -0.66 3.29 7.58
N THR A 42 -0.16 2.44 6.68
CA THR A 42 -0.86 1.20 6.28
C THR A 42 -0.86 0.18 7.42
N ALA A 43 0.25 0.09 8.17
CA ALA A 43 0.35 -0.78 9.33
C ALA A 43 -0.60 -0.33 10.44
N GLU A 44 -0.61 0.97 10.77
CA GLU A 44 -1.52 1.54 11.76
C GLU A 44 -2.99 1.34 11.38
N PHE A 45 -3.34 1.59 10.11
CA PHE A 45 -4.69 1.35 9.60
C PHE A 45 -5.11 -0.11 9.75
N SER A 46 -4.25 -1.05 9.31
CA SER A 46 -4.52 -2.48 9.42
C SER A 46 -4.62 -2.93 10.88
N GLU A 47 -3.76 -2.43 11.76
CA GLU A 47 -3.78 -2.74 13.20
C GLU A 47 -5.05 -2.23 13.85
N MET A 48 -5.48 -1.01 13.53
CA MET A 48 -6.73 -0.42 14.02
C MET A 48 -7.94 -1.28 13.62
N VAL A 49 -8.00 -1.75 12.37
CA VAL A 49 -9.07 -2.66 11.91
C VAL A 49 -9.03 -4.00 12.66
N LYS A 50 -7.85 -4.61 12.80
CA LYS A 50 -7.70 -5.92 13.48
C LYS A 50 -8.05 -5.87 14.96
N ASN A 51 -7.69 -4.78 15.65
CA ASN A 51 -7.93 -4.64 17.08
C ASN A 51 -9.40 -4.27 17.36
N ASN A 52 -10.01 -3.44 16.49
CA ASN A 52 -11.40 -3.05 16.66
C ASN A 52 -12.42 -4.10 16.20
N GLY A 53 -12.04 -5.03 15.33
CA GLY A 53 -12.98 -6.00 14.76
C GLY A 53 -13.92 -5.43 13.69
N TYR A 54 -13.82 -4.14 13.37
CA TYR A 54 -14.61 -3.49 12.32
C TYR A 54 -13.81 -2.43 11.55
N LEU A 55 -14.28 -2.10 10.35
CA LEU A 55 -13.83 -0.98 9.55
C LEU A 55 -14.97 0.01 9.37
N SER A 56 -14.81 1.25 9.83
CA SER A 56 -15.77 2.33 9.61
C SER A 56 -15.35 3.25 8.46
N LYS A 57 -16.33 3.98 7.90
CA LYS A 57 -16.08 5.04 6.92
C LYS A 57 -15.02 6.05 7.40
N GLY A 58 -15.12 6.50 8.65
CA GLY A 58 -14.20 7.50 9.20
C GLY A 58 -12.76 7.00 9.35
N MET A 59 -12.57 5.70 9.61
CA MET A 59 -11.24 5.07 9.65
C MET A 59 -10.61 5.05 8.25
N TYR A 60 -11.39 4.64 7.24
CA TYR A 60 -10.91 4.60 5.86
C TYR A 60 -10.63 6.00 5.29
N GLU A 61 -11.51 6.98 5.53
CA GLU A 61 -11.30 8.35 5.07
C GLU A 61 -10.09 9.01 5.74
N ARG A 62 -9.82 8.71 7.02
CA ARG A 62 -8.60 9.16 7.70
C ARG A 62 -7.36 8.57 7.04
N PHE A 63 -7.37 7.27 6.76
CA PHE A 63 -6.29 6.59 6.07
C PHE A 63 -6.02 7.22 4.69
N LEU A 64 -7.07 7.45 3.88
CA LEU A 64 -6.94 8.16 2.61
C LEU A 64 -6.34 9.55 2.76
N LYS A 65 -6.80 10.32 3.74
CA LYS A 65 -6.31 11.68 4.01
C LYS A 65 -4.83 11.69 4.40
N ASN A 66 -4.39 10.73 5.21
CA ASN A 66 -2.99 10.62 5.61
C ASN A 66 -2.10 10.30 4.41
N LEU A 67 -2.52 9.36 3.56
CA LEU A 67 -1.80 9.05 2.32
C LEU A 67 -1.73 10.25 1.36
N GLN A 68 -2.78 11.08 1.28
CA GLN A 68 -2.77 12.27 0.42
C GLN A 68 -1.71 13.32 0.80
N VAL A 69 -1.20 13.31 2.04
CA VAL A 69 -0.15 14.24 2.49
C VAL A 69 1.16 14.05 1.72
N THR A 70 1.42 12.85 1.17
CA THR A 70 2.61 12.57 0.37
C THR A 70 2.58 13.21 -1.02
N ASN A 71 1.42 13.76 -1.42
CA ASN A 71 1.16 14.33 -2.74
C ASN A 71 1.42 13.33 -3.90
N GLN A 72 1.20 12.05 -3.63
CA GLN A 72 1.22 10.97 -4.61
C GLN A 72 -0.18 10.36 -4.76
N ILE A 73 -0.40 9.68 -5.89
CA ILE A 73 -1.64 8.95 -6.15
C ILE A 73 -1.38 7.48 -5.89
N TYR A 74 -2.20 6.87 -5.05
CA TYR A 74 -2.12 5.46 -4.70
C TYR A 74 -3.37 4.69 -5.16
N SER A 75 -3.16 3.43 -5.55
CA SER A 75 -4.19 2.41 -5.63
C SER A 75 -4.16 1.63 -4.32
N ILE A 76 -5.32 1.44 -3.70
CA ILE A 76 -5.47 0.69 -2.46
C ILE A 76 -6.28 -0.55 -2.80
N HIS A 77 -5.93 -1.70 -2.23
CA HIS A 77 -6.69 -2.94 -2.34
C HIS A 77 -6.85 -3.57 -0.97
N MET A 78 -8.10 -3.84 -0.60
CA MET A 78 -8.44 -4.50 0.66
C MET A 78 -8.99 -5.88 0.40
N THR A 79 -8.60 -6.85 1.22
CA THR A 79 -9.10 -8.23 1.17
C THR A 79 -9.42 -8.72 2.57
N HIS A 80 -10.60 -9.29 2.72
CA HIS A 80 -11.04 -10.00 3.90
C HIS A 80 -11.19 -11.49 3.56
N LYS A 81 -10.62 -12.37 4.37
CA LYS A 81 -10.79 -13.83 4.25
C LYS A 81 -11.46 -14.38 5.49
N HIS A 82 -12.70 -14.81 5.32
CA HIS A 82 -13.50 -15.44 6.35
C HIS A 82 -13.28 -16.96 6.35
N LYS A 83 -12.95 -17.54 7.51
CA LYS A 83 -12.67 -18.98 7.62
C LYS A 83 -13.96 -19.76 7.87
N VAL A 84 -14.26 -20.73 7.01
CA VAL A 84 -15.47 -21.56 7.11
C VAL A 84 -15.10 -23.04 7.28
N PHE A 85 -15.83 -23.72 8.14
CA PHE A 85 -15.64 -25.14 8.46
C PHE A 85 -16.79 -25.97 7.89
N TYR A 86 -16.46 -26.92 7.02
CA TYR A 86 -17.42 -27.86 6.45
C TYR A 86 -17.19 -29.26 7.01
N PRO A 87 -18.23 -29.91 7.59
CA PRO A 87 -18.14 -31.30 7.99
C PRO A 87 -18.00 -32.18 6.75
N VAL A 88 -17.06 -33.12 6.79
CA VAL A 88 -16.87 -34.10 5.72
C VAL A 88 -17.74 -35.32 6.02
N TYR A 89 -18.51 -35.76 5.02
CA TYR A 89 -19.36 -36.94 5.09
C TYR A 89 -18.80 -38.03 4.17
N ASP A 90 -18.98 -39.29 4.54
CA ASP A 90 -18.68 -40.44 3.68
C ASP A 90 -19.76 -40.61 2.59
N LEU A 91 -19.59 -41.60 1.71
CA LEU A 91 -20.56 -41.92 0.65
C LEU A 91 -21.93 -42.37 1.18
N ASN A 92 -22.02 -42.72 2.47
CA ASN A 92 -23.25 -43.16 3.14
C ASN A 92 -23.90 -42.03 3.96
N GLY A 93 -23.34 -40.82 3.94
CA GLY A 93 -23.83 -39.67 4.70
C GLY A 93 -23.45 -39.66 6.18
N VAL A 94 -22.51 -40.50 6.61
CA VAL A 94 -21.98 -40.52 7.98
C VAL A 94 -20.83 -39.51 8.10
N PHE A 95 -20.87 -38.67 9.13
CA PHE A 95 -19.82 -37.71 9.42
C PHE A 95 -18.50 -38.44 9.71
N THR A 96 -17.42 -38.08 9.00
CA THR A 96 -16.14 -38.80 9.06
C THR A 96 -15.20 -38.31 10.15
N GLU A 97 -15.70 -37.48 11.08
CA GLU A 97 -14.90 -36.75 12.10
C GLU A 97 -13.85 -35.80 11.50
N GLN A 98 -13.85 -35.63 10.17
CA GLN A 98 -12.97 -34.70 9.48
C GLN A 98 -13.71 -33.42 9.16
N VAL A 99 -13.02 -32.30 9.35
CA VAL A 99 -13.52 -30.96 9.02
C VAL A 99 -12.62 -30.37 7.95
N ARG A 100 -13.22 -29.97 6.83
CA ARG A 100 -12.54 -29.19 5.80
C ARG A 100 -12.60 -27.72 6.16
N THR A 101 -11.47 -27.04 6.06
CA THR A 101 -11.40 -25.58 6.20
C THR A 101 -11.34 -24.96 4.81
N ASP A 102 -12.27 -24.08 4.50
CA ASP A 102 -12.30 -23.26 3.28
C ASP A 102 -12.33 -21.77 3.67
N TYR A 103 -12.13 -20.90 2.67
CA TYR A 103 -12.14 -19.45 2.86
C TYR A 103 -13.12 -18.78 1.91
N ILE A 104 -13.92 -17.87 2.44
CA ILE A 104 -14.72 -16.93 1.65
C ILE A 104 -13.94 -15.62 1.61
N ASN A 105 -13.61 -15.16 0.40
CA ASN A 105 -12.90 -13.89 0.23
C ASN A 105 -13.90 -12.79 -0.10
N PHE A 106 -13.80 -11.67 0.61
CA PHE A 106 -14.47 -10.43 0.28
C PHE A 106 -13.43 -9.41 -0.15
N TYR A 107 -13.76 -8.68 -1.22
CA TYR A 107 -12.84 -7.70 -1.81
C TYR A 107 -13.25 -6.28 -1.50
N GLU A 108 -12.34 -5.36 -1.77
CA GLU A 108 -12.47 -3.93 -1.51
C GLU A 108 -13.85 -3.36 -1.83
N GLN A 109 -14.39 -3.62 -3.01
CA GLN A 109 -15.71 -3.08 -3.41
C GLN A 109 -16.83 -3.48 -2.44
N GLU A 110 -16.89 -4.76 -2.05
CA GLU A 110 -17.91 -5.25 -1.11
C GLU A 110 -17.76 -4.66 0.29
N ILE A 111 -16.52 -4.38 0.70
CA ILE A 111 -16.20 -3.71 1.96
C ILE A 111 -16.62 -2.24 1.89
N LEU A 112 -16.25 -1.54 0.82
CA LEU A 112 -16.55 -0.12 0.59
C LEU A 112 -18.06 0.13 0.47
N ASP A 113 -18.77 -0.70 -0.28
CA ASP A 113 -20.23 -0.61 -0.40
C ASP A 113 -20.92 -0.71 0.98
N ASN A 114 -20.37 -1.52 1.89
CA ASN A 114 -20.93 -1.67 3.23
C ASN A 114 -20.74 -0.42 4.09
N ILE A 115 -19.55 0.18 4.06
CA ILE A 115 -19.23 1.37 4.86
C ILE A 115 -19.82 2.66 4.28
N TYR A 116 -20.02 2.75 2.96
CA TYR A 116 -20.53 3.96 2.32
C TYR A 116 -22.04 3.93 2.07
N GLU A 117 -22.61 2.79 1.69
CA GLU A 117 -24.02 2.72 1.23
C GLU A 117 -24.95 2.01 2.21
N LYS A 118 -24.43 1.14 3.09
CA LYS A 118 -25.24 0.31 3.98
C LYS A 118 -25.18 0.78 5.43
N ASN A 119 -24.32 0.16 6.23
CA ASN A 119 -24.37 0.22 7.69
C ASN A 119 -23.43 1.29 8.27
N GLY A 120 -22.59 1.92 7.45
CA GLY A 120 -21.55 2.87 7.92
C GLY A 120 -20.27 2.18 8.43
N GLU A 121 -20.35 0.87 8.64
CA GLU A 121 -19.27 0.01 9.13
C GLU A 121 -19.34 -1.39 8.51
N TYR A 122 -18.18 -2.02 8.39
CA TYR A 122 -18.00 -3.40 7.96
C TYR A 122 -17.44 -4.19 9.15
N GLN A 123 -18.20 -5.17 9.63
CA GLN A 123 -17.85 -6.01 10.77
C GLN A 123 -17.07 -7.24 10.31
N PHE A 124 -16.02 -7.62 11.03
CA PHE A 124 -15.25 -8.83 10.82
C PHE A 124 -15.56 -9.86 11.92
N CYS A 125 -15.34 -11.15 11.65
CA CYS A 125 -15.37 -12.15 12.72
C CYS A 125 -13.96 -12.35 13.30
N GLN A 126 -13.90 -12.64 14.60
CA GLN A 126 -12.65 -12.99 15.25
C GLN A 126 -11.99 -14.19 14.55
N GLY A 127 -10.69 -14.08 14.28
CA GLY A 127 -9.93 -15.11 13.58
C GLY A 127 -10.00 -15.06 12.04
N ASP A 128 -10.74 -14.10 11.48
CA ASP A 128 -10.67 -13.78 10.04
C ASP A 128 -9.34 -13.09 9.69
N TYR A 129 -8.98 -13.11 8.41
CA TYR A 129 -7.75 -12.47 7.93
C TYR A 129 -8.06 -11.22 7.12
N PHE A 130 -7.47 -10.10 7.50
CA PHE A 130 -7.58 -8.83 6.78
C PHE A 130 -6.24 -8.40 6.20
N SER A 131 -6.25 -7.91 4.96
CA SER A 131 -5.05 -7.42 4.25
C SER A 131 -5.35 -6.15 3.51
N VAL A 132 -4.38 -5.24 3.49
CA VAL A 132 -4.38 -3.98 2.77
C VAL A 132 -3.10 -3.90 1.94
N GLU A 133 -3.26 -3.54 0.69
CA GLU A 133 -2.19 -3.35 -0.26
C GLU A 133 -2.27 -1.94 -0.84
N VAL A 134 -1.15 -1.23 -0.87
CA VAL A 134 -1.04 0.15 -1.34
C VAL A 134 0.05 0.21 -2.40
N GLN A 135 -0.29 0.72 -3.57
CA GLN A 135 0.62 0.84 -4.71
C GLN A 135 0.63 2.25 -5.27
N ASN A 136 1.79 2.81 -5.61
CA ASN A 136 1.81 4.09 -6.31
C ASN A 136 1.35 3.96 -7.78
N VAL A 137 0.46 4.86 -8.19
CA VAL A 137 0.03 5.02 -9.60
C VAL A 137 0.83 6.12 -10.28
N SER A 138 1.22 7.16 -9.53
CA SER A 138 2.01 8.28 -10.04
C SER A 138 3.51 8.00 -9.99
N GLU A 139 4.24 8.47 -11.01
CA GLU A 139 5.71 8.47 -11.00
C GLU A 139 6.27 9.37 -9.88
N THR A 140 7.24 8.85 -9.12
CA THR A 140 7.93 9.58 -8.04
C THR A 140 8.91 10.63 -8.56
N TRP A 141 9.50 11.43 -7.67
CA TRP A 141 10.48 12.44 -8.07
C TRP A 141 11.77 11.80 -8.60
N ALA A 142 12.29 10.74 -7.96
CA ALA A 142 13.49 10.08 -8.45
C ALA A 142 13.22 9.38 -9.79
N GLU A 143 12.06 8.75 -9.96
CA GLU A 143 11.63 8.13 -11.21
C GLU A 143 11.59 9.14 -12.36
N ARG A 144 10.94 10.30 -12.15
CA ARG A 144 10.92 11.39 -13.13
C ARG A 144 12.31 11.91 -13.45
N PHE A 145 13.16 12.05 -12.43
CA PHE A 145 14.54 12.49 -12.60
C PHE A 145 15.35 11.51 -13.45
N GLN A 146 15.28 10.21 -13.14
CA GLN A 146 15.96 9.17 -13.92
C GLN A 146 15.49 9.15 -15.38
N LYS A 147 14.19 9.34 -15.60
CA LYS A 147 13.61 9.41 -16.94
C LYS A 147 14.14 10.58 -17.75
N VAL A 148 14.21 11.77 -17.15
CA VAL A 148 14.69 12.99 -17.81
C VAL A 148 16.21 12.97 -18.04
N ILE A 149 16.99 12.52 -17.06
CA ILE A 149 18.47 12.60 -17.10
C ILE A 149 19.10 11.37 -17.75
N PHE A 150 18.58 10.18 -17.48
CA PHE A 150 19.18 8.91 -17.92
C PHE A 150 18.34 8.16 -18.96
N GLY A 151 17.14 8.64 -19.31
CA GLY A 151 16.26 7.99 -20.29
C GLY A 151 15.73 6.63 -19.84
N ARG A 152 15.75 6.33 -18.54
CA ARG A 152 15.26 5.06 -17.97
C ARG A 152 13.77 5.17 -17.62
N ASN A 153 13.01 4.13 -17.92
CA ASN A 153 11.60 4.06 -17.51
C ASN A 153 11.50 3.77 -16.01
N ALA A 154 10.54 4.42 -15.36
CA ALA A 154 10.18 4.20 -13.98
C ALA A 154 9.64 2.78 -13.77
N VAL A 155 10.07 2.10 -12.70
CA VAL A 155 9.45 0.88 -12.18
C VAL A 155 8.73 1.30 -10.91
N ASN A 156 7.44 0.98 -10.75
CA ASN A 156 6.66 1.36 -9.56
C ASN A 156 7.44 1.00 -8.28
N THR A 157 7.92 2.02 -7.57
CA THR A 157 8.85 1.81 -6.45
C THR A 157 8.13 1.57 -5.12
N ILE A 158 6.86 1.98 -4.99
CA ILE A 158 6.11 1.91 -3.72
C ILE A 158 5.00 0.86 -3.85
N HIS A 159 5.26 -0.32 -3.30
CA HIS A 159 4.31 -1.40 -3.16
C HIS A 159 4.40 -1.93 -1.73
N ILE A 160 3.34 -1.73 -0.95
CA ILE A 160 3.29 -2.05 0.47
C ILE A 160 2.08 -2.93 0.71
N THR A 161 2.31 -4.06 1.38
CA THR A 161 1.24 -4.97 1.80
C THR A 161 1.35 -5.23 3.28
N TYR A 162 0.25 -5.02 3.99
CA TYR A 162 0.15 -5.26 5.42
C TYR A 162 -1.15 -5.98 5.74
N GLY A 163 -1.12 -6.92 6.67
CA GLY A 163 -2.29 -7.71 7.02
C GLY A 163 -2.07 -8.59 8.25
N GLY A 164 -3.13 -9.27 8.68
CA GLY A 164 -3.10 -10.13 9.84
C GLY A 164 -4.47 -10.65 10.23
N LEU A 165 -4.49 -11.43 11.31
CA LEU A 165 -5.73 -11.94 11.89
C LEU A 165 -6.45 -10.85 12.69
N ILE A 166 -7.77 -10.84 12.60
CA ILE A 166 -8.65 -10.02 13.43
C ILE A 166 -8.64 -10.59 14.86
N ARG A 167 -8.32 -9.73 15.83
CA ARG A 167 -8.23 -10.10 17.24
C ARG A 167 -9.49 -9.74 18.02
N ASP A 168 -10.10 -8.62 17.66
CA ASP A 168 -11.29 -8.05 18.33
C ASP A 168 -11.07 -7.92 19.85
N GLU A 169 -10.21 -6.99 20.25
CA GLU A 169 -9.75 -6.83 21.65
C GLU A 169 -10.63 -5.85 22.45
N ASN A 170 -11.74 -5.36 21.88
CA ASN A 170 -12.57 -4.29 22.44
C ASN A 170 -13.89 -4.77 23.09
N GLU A 171 -14.02 -6.05 23.45
CA GLU A 171 -15.14 -6.56 24.29
C GLU A 171 -15.02 -6.15 25.78
#